data_AF-A0A2M9JGN5-F1
#
_entry.id   AF-A0A2M9JGN5-F1
#
_cell.length_a   1.000
_cell.length_b   1.000
_cell.length_c   1.000
_cell.angle_alpha   90.00
_cell.angle_beta   90.00
_cell.angle_gamma   90.00
#
_symmetry.space_group_name_H-M   'P 1'
#
loop_
_entity.id
_entity.type
_entity.pdbx_description
1 polymer ?
#
loop_
_entity_poly.entity_id
_entity_poly.type
_entity_poly.pdbx_seq_one_letter_code
_entity_poly.pdbx_strand_id
1 'polypeptide(L)'
;MHGMVPSLPSFVPRRTARLAPVLSAALALALTSTQPAQAAPEEDTSGPTRAEASVSAYLRGVRDRPEKLAAFFRALPKGADLHNHLSGAATTELLLRIAVEADYCIDTTTLTASAPPCTENTRPAADTLTDPAFRRQVIRAWSMQDFTPSQGESSHDHFFATFGKFGAVSGLHPGRLLAQVSTSAAKQHQFYLETMWTPAWYAADALATKVGYHSDLALMRDKMLADGGMDAVVQEAMSETDSMVKEFRTAAHCDTDHPDAGCALPVRFIAQVDRGGPPELVFAQMLLGVELARHDPRFVSLNLVGPEENPMAVADYRLHMRMLNYLRGVYPDVPLTLHAGELVPGLVKPEDLRFHVRDAVLTAHSDRIGHGVDIRHEDDYRELLRLMARKHVLVEVPLTSNAQVLGVTGPAHPFPLYRANHVPVALATDDQGVERTDISREYQRAARTYQLDYPVLKDLARTSLEYGFLRGRSLWRDRNGHQPVPACAGDRLGDATPSKRCAHFLASSAKATVQWKQEDAFHAFERTFAARAPQAASRTTNTRADATR
;
A
#
# COMPACT_ATOMS: atom_id res chain seq x y z
N MET A 1 1.77 -45.41 52.54
CA MET A 1 0.88 -44.79 53.55
C MET A 1 0.07 -43.74 52.80
N HIS A 2 -1.13 -44.09 52.30
CA HIS A 2 -2.45 -44.03 53.00
C HIS A 2 -2.75 -42.61 53.47
N GLY A 3 -3.88 -41.97 53.18
CA GLY A 3 -5.21 -42.28 52.61
C GLY A 3 -5.99 -40.95 52.69
N MET A 4 -7.26 -40.76 52.35
CA MET A 4 -8.39 -41.63 52.01
C MET A 4 -9.53 -40.71 51.52
N VAL A 5 -10.37 -41.27 50.65
CA VAL A 5 -11.71 -40.80 50.23
C VAL A 5 -12.74 -41.12 51.32
N PRO A 6 -13.93 -40.47 51.35
CA PRO A 6 -15.18 -41.23 51.11
C PRO A 6 -16.28 -40.36 50.42
N SER A 7 -17.47 -40.79 49.99
CA SER A 7 -18.12 -42.02 49.48
C SER A 7 -19.62 -41.67 49.31
N LEU A 8 -20.28 -42.21 48.27
CA LEU A 8 -21.74 -42.16 48.00
C LEU A 8 -22.59 -43.01 48.98
N PRO A 9 -23.93 -42.84 48.99
CA PRO A 9 -24.87 -43.91 48.56
C PRO A 9 -26.18 -43.35 47.89
N SER A 10 -27.27 -44.07 47.58
CA SER A 10 -27.58 -45.28 46.79
C SER A 10 -29.14 -45.43 46.72
N PHE A 11 -29.71 -45.41 45.50
CA PHE A 11 -30.79 -46.28 44.91
C PHE A 11 -32.25 -46.55 45.46
N VAL A 12 -33.26 -46.41 44.54
CA VAL A 12 -34.57 -47.16 44.26
C VAL A 12 -35.82 -46.92 45.18
N PRO A 13 -37.13 -46.87 44.73
CA PRO A 13 -37.84 -47.66 43.68
C PRO A 13 -38.86 -47.01 42.68
N ARG A 14 -39.25 -47.85 41.70
CA ARG A 14 -40.25 -47.75 40.60
C ARG A 14 -41.74 -47.86 41.02
N ARG A 15 -42.66 -47.34 40.20
CA ARG A 15 -43.89 -48.00 39.61
C ARG A 15 -44.77 -47.01 38.80
N THR A 16 -44.91 -47.15 37.46
CA THR A 16 -46.00 -47.75 36.61
C THR A 16 -47.32 -46.97 36.41
N ALA A 17 -47.66 -46.62 35.15
CA ALA A 17 -48.97 -46.82 34.45
C ALA A 17 -48.97 -46.14 33.04
N ARG A 18 -49.01 -46.89 31.90
CA ARG A 18 -50.13 -47.14 30.94
C ARG A 18 -50.60 -45.91 30.11
N LEU A 19 -50.31 -45.84 28.79
CA LEU A 19 -51.15 -46.19 27.59
C LEU A 19 -52.47 -45.39 27.52
N ALA A 20 -52.90 -44.67 26.46
CA ALA A 20 -52.88 -44.92 25.01
C ALA A 20 -53.26 -43.60 24.22
N PRO A 21 -53.38 -43.60 22.87
CA PRO A 21 -53.05 -42.48 21.97
C PRO A 21 -54.25 -41.65 21.46
N VAL A 22 -53.97 -40.48 20.88
CA VAL A 22 -54.89 -39.77 19.96
C VAL A 22 -54.16 -39.54 18.63
N LEU A 23 -54.68 -40.21 17.59
CA LEU A 23 -54.44 -39.90 16.18
C LEU A 23 -54.86 -38.46 15.88
N SER A 24 -54.07 -37.73 15.10
CA SER A 24 -54.58 -36.70 14.20
C SER A 24 -53.69 -36.59 12.98
N ALA A 25 -54.36 -36.50 11.83
CA ALA A 25 -53.88 -36.78 10.50
C ALA A 25 -52.84 -35.77 9.98
N ALA A 26 -51.88 -36.29 9.22
CA ALA A 26 -50.95 -35.50 8.43
C ALA A 26 -51.67 -34.91 7.20
N LEU A 27 -51.74 -33.58 7.13
CA LEU A 27 -52.07 -32.84 5.92
C LEU A 27 -50.75 -32.40 5.28
N ALA A 28 -50.35 -33.07 4.20
CA ALA A 28 -49.17 -32.71 3.42
C ALA A 28 -49.47 -31.44 2.61
N LEU A 29 -49.03 -30.28 3.09
CA LEU A 29 -48.84 -29.10 2.23
C LEU A 29 -47.45 -29.17 1.61
N ALA A 30 -47.42 -29.36 0.29
CA ALA A 30 -46.25 -29.11 -0.54
C ALA A 30 -45.92 -27.61 -0.50
N LEU A 31 -45.00 -27.22 0.38
CA LEU A 31 -44.35 -25.91 0.33
C LEU A 31 -43.17 -26.02 -0.64
N THR A 32 -43.39 -25.59 -1.88
CA THR A 32 -42.32 -25.29 -2.82
C THR A 32 -41.45 -24.20 -2.21
N SER A 33 -40.24 -24.56 -1.79
CA SER A 33 -39.21 -23.61 -1.41
C SER A 33 -38.75 -22.85 -2.65
N THR A 34 -39.35 -21.67 -2.91
CA THR A 34 -38.76 -20.69 -3.82
C THR A 34 -37.51 -20.13 -3.15
N GLN A 35 -36.36 -20.76 -3.43
CA GLN A 35 -35.08 -20.13 -3.15
C GLN A 35 -35.03 -18.82 -3.95
N PRO A 36 -34.69 -17.67 -3.33
CA PRO A 36 -34.34 -16.50 -4.10
C PRO A 36 -33.10 -16.87 -4.90
N ALA A 37 -33.20 -16.81 -6.24
CA ALA A 37 -32.06 -16.96 -7.12
C ALA A 37 -30.99 -15.95 -6.65
N GLN A 38 -29.87 -16.46 -6.15
CA GLN A 38 -28.67 -15.66 -6.01
C GLN A 38 -28.32 -15.19 -7.42
N ALA A 39 -28.55 -13.90 -7.69
CA ALA A 39 -28.03 -13.28 -8.89
C ALA A 39 -26.52 -13.50 -8.89
N ALA A 40 -26.03 -14.17 -9.94
CA ALA A 40 -24.61 -14.15 -10.24
C ALA A 40 -24.16 -12.68 -10.31
N PRO A 41 -22.91 -12.36 -9.93
CA PRO A 41 -22.37 -11.03 -10.19
C PRO A 41 -22.54 -10.76 -11.68
N GLU A 42 -23.21 -9.66 -12.03
CA GLU A 42 -23.21 -9.18 -13.42
C GLU A 42 -21.75 -8.94 -13.80
N GLU A 43 -21.21 -9.77 -14.69
CA GLU A 43 -19.98 -9.46 -15.39
C GLU A 43 -20.19 -8.11 -16.09
N ASP A 44 -19.26 -7.17 -15.91
CA ASP A 44 -19.23 -5.92 -16.65
C ASP A 44 -19.13 -6.26 -18.16
N THR A 45 -20.28 -6.18 -18.84
CA THR A 45 -20.43 -6.55 -20.24
C THR A 45 -19.96 -5.47 -21.21
N SER A 46 -19.37 -4.37 -20.71
CA SER A 46 -18.79 -3.36 -21.60
C SER A 46 -17.36 -3.75 -21.98
N GLY A 47 -17.22 -4.46 -23.11
CA GLY A 47 -15.91 -4.69 -23.73
C GLY A 47 -15.15 -3.37 -23.98
N PRO A 48 -13.83 -3.42 -24.22
CA PRO A 48 -12.99 -2.24 -24.32
C PRO A 48 -13.51 -1.27 -25.39
N THR A 49 -13.50 0.03 -25.07
CA THR A 49 -13.87 1.09 -26.01
C THR A 49 -12.94 1.08 -27.22
N ARG A 50 -13.37 1.69 -28.34
CA ARG A 50 -12.53 1.83 -29.54
C ARG A 50 -11.19 2.52 -29.24
N ALA A 51 -11.21 3.53 -28.37
CA ALA A 51 -10.02 4.23 -27.95
C ALA A 51 -9.07 3.30 -27.20
N GLU A 52 -9.58 2.56 -26.22
CA GLU A 52 -8.79 1.60 -25.43
C GLU A 52 -8.21 0.47 -26.30
N ALA A 53 -8.99 -0.04 -27.25
CA ALA A 53 -8.51 -1.04 -28.22
C ALA A 53 -7.37 -0.50 -29.09
N SER A 54 -7.45 0.76 -29.52
CA SER A 54 -6.42 1.43 -30.33
C SER A 54 -5.15 1.67 -29.51
N VAL A 55 -5.28 2.16 -28.27
CA VAL A 55 -4.16 2.34 -27.35
C VAL A 55 -3.49 0.99 -27.03
N SER A 56 -4.28 -0.07 -26.86
CA SER A 56 -3.76 -1.43 -26.67
C SER A 56 -2.98 -1.92 -27.90
N ALA A 57 -3.45 -1.60 -29.11
CA ALA A 57 -2.73 -1.91 -30.35
C ALA A 57 -1.41 -1.13 -30.44
N TYR A 58 -1.41 0.15 -30.06
CA TYR A 58 -0.17 0.93 -29.95
C TYR A 58 0.81 0.29 -28.96
N LEU A 59 0.36 0.00 -27.74
CA LEU A 59 1.19 -0.59 -26.68
C LEU A 59 1.85 -1.89 -27.15
N ARG A 60 1.07 -2.80 -27.76
CA ARG A 60 1.61 -4.04 -28.35
C ARG A 60 2.66 -3.75 -29.43
N GLY A 61 2.40 -2.78 -30.31
CA GLY A 61 3.31 -2.40 -31.40
C GLY A 61 4.61 -1.72 -30.96
N VAL A 62 4.72 -1.29 -29.69
CA VAL A 62 5.93 -0.66 -29.15
C VAL A 62 6.64 -1.48 -28.07
N ARG A 63 6.19 -2.72 -27.77
CA ARG A 63 6.78 -3.59 -26.73
C ARG A 63 8.30 -3.74 -26.87
N ASP A 64 8.77 -3.93 -28.10
CA ASP A 64 10.20 -4.13 -28.44
C ASP A 64 10.90 -2.82 -28.85
N ARG A 65 10.31 -1.65 -28.54
CA ARG A 65 10.87 -0.33 -28.82
C ARG A 65 11.07 0.43 -27.49
N PRO A 66 12.21 0.24 -26.80
CA PRO A 66 12.40 0.70 -25.42
C PRO A 66 12.06 2.17 -25.19
N GLU A 67 12.51 3.06 -26.06
CA GLU A 67 12.24 4.51 -25.94
C GLU A 67 10.76 4.85 -26.06
N LYS A 68 10.05 4.22 -27.01
CA LYS A 68 8.61 4.43 -27.21
C LYS A 68 7.80 3.83 -26.07
N LEU A 69 8.23 2.68 -25.55
CA LEU A 69 7.60 2.05 -24.40
C LEU A 69 7.77 2.89 -23.14
N ALA A 70 8.98 3.39 -22.87
CA ALA A 70 9.24 4.28 -21.75
C ALA A 70 8.46 5.60 -21.88
N ALA A 71 8.34 6.16 -23.10
CA ALA A 71 7.49 7.33 -23.34
C ALA A 71 6.00 7.05 -23.08
N PHE A 72 5.50 5.87 -23.44
CA PHE A 72 4.13 5.45 -23.15
C PHE A 72 3.88 5.40 -21.64
N PHE A 73 4.72 4.70 -20.87
CA PHE A 73 4.51 4.55 -19.42
C PHE A 73 4.76 5.84 -18.64
N ARG A 74 5.69 6.69 -19.08
CA ARG A 74 5.83 8.03 -18.51
C ARG A 74 4.57 8.86 -18.67
N ALA A 75 3.91 8.80 -19.82
CA ALA A 75 2.69 9.57 -20.10
C ALA A 75 1.41 8.95 -19.52
N LEU A 76 1.42 7.67 -19.16
CA LEU A 76 0.24 6.95 -18.65
C LEU A 76 -0.27 7.59 -17.34
N PRO A 77 -1.55 7.94 -17.23
CA PRO A 77 -2.17 8.31 -15.95
C PRO A 77 -2.22 7.10 -15.00
N LYS A 78 -1.60 7.18 -13.82
CA LYS A 78 -1.29 6.02 -12.96
C LYS A 78 -2.00 6.01 -11.58
N GLY A 79 -3.01 6.85 -11.38
CA GLY A 79 -3.80 6.81 -10.14
C GLY A 79 -3.01 7.30 -8.93
N ALA A 80 -2.98 6.50 -7.86
CA ALA A 80 -2.31 6.81 -6.60
C ALA A 80 -1.07 5.94 -6.37
N ASP A 81 -0.10 6.45 -5.59
CA ASP A 81 0.80 5.59 -4.83
C ASP A 81 0.23 5.39 -3.42
N LEU A 82 0.01 4.13 -3.02
CA LEU A 82 -0.57 3.80 -1.71
C LEU A 82 0.43 3.16 -0.75
N HIS A 83 1.62 2.81 -1.24
CA HIS A 83 2.62 2.08 -0.47
C HIS A 83 4.01 2.58 -0.86
N ASN A 84 4.50 3.55 -0.09
CA ASN A 84 5.87 4.05 -0.18
C ASN A 84 6.29 4.66 1.16
N HIS A 85 7.57 4.52 1.51
CA HIS A 85 8.13 5.06 2.75
C HIS A 85 8.89 6.34 2.43
N LEU A 86 8.60 7.44 3.13
CA LEU A 86 9.13 8.75 2.75
C LEU A 86 10.67 8.79 2.72
N SER A 87 11.31 8.10 3.66
CA SER A 87 12.77 8.04 3.80
C SER A 87 13.46 7.27 2.67
N GLY A 88 12.89 6.16 2.21
CA GLY A 88 13.45 5.39 1.09
C GLY A 88 12.88 5.74 -0.29
N ALA A 89 11.76 6.47 -0.36
CA ALA A 89 11.22 7.03 -1.60
C ALA A 89 12.00 8.26 -2.08
N ALA A 90 12.63 9.01 -1.16
CA ALA A 90 13.52 10.11 -1.52
C ALA A 90 14.81 9.57 -2.16
N THR A 91 15.31 10.26 -3.20
CA THR A 91 16.53 9.82 -3.88
C THR A 91 17.73 9.88 -2.95
N THR A 92 18.62 8.89 -3.07
CA THR A 92 19.90 8.89 -2.36
C THR A 92 20.74 10.13 -2.65
N GLU A 93 20.61 10.72 -3.85
CA GLU A 93 21.27 11.97 -4.21
C GLU A 93 20.76 13.17 -3.41
N LEU A 94 19.47 13.20 -3.04
CA LEU A 94 18.93 14.23 -2.16
C LEU A 94 19.43 14.02 -0.73
N LEU A 95 19.40 12.78 -0.22
CA LEU A 95 19.93 12.46 1.11
C LEU A 95 21.41 12.87 1.21
N LEU A 96 22.23 12.51 0.22
CA LEU A 96 23.63 12.90 0.21
C LEU A 96 23.82 14.42 0.16
N ARG A 97 22.95 15.14 -0.56
CA ARG A 97 23.00 16.61 -0.57
C ARG A 97 22.66 17.20 0.79
N ILE A 98 21.65 16.66 1.48
CA ILE A 98 21.30 17.06 2.84
C ILE A 98 22.48 16.81 3.79
N ALA A 99 23.13 15.64 3.69
CA ALA A 99 24.30 15.32 4.50
C ALA A 99 25.46 16.32 4.27
N VAL A 100 25.70 16.72 3.02
CA VAL A 100 26.69 17.74 2.67
C VAL A 100 26.33 19.10 3.28
N GLU A 101 25.09 19.54 3.14
CA GLU A 101 24.63 20.84 3.65
C GLU A 101 24.61 20.93 5.18
N ALA A 102 24.47 19.79 5.86
CA ALA A 102 24.47 19.68 7.32
C ALA A 102 25.85 19.34 7.91
N ASP A 103 26.92 19.36 7.10
CA ASP A 103 28.29 19.00 7.49
C ASP A 103 28.41 17.60 8.15
N TYR A 104 27.57 16.65 7.72
CA TYR A 104 27.61 15.28 8.24
C TYR A 104 28.88 14.56 7.81
N CYS A 105 29.26 13.58 8.63
CA CYS A 105 30.37 12.69 8.39
C CYS A 105 29.85 11.34 7.89
N ILE A 106 30.63 10.64 7.08
CA ILE A 106 30.33 9.31 6.58
C ILE A 106 31.48 8.40 6.97
N ASP A 107 31.18 7.35 7.71
CA ASP A 107 32.15 6.33 8.10
C ASP A 107 32.75 5.64 6.86
N THR A 108 34.07 5.52 6.84
CA THR A 108 34.81 5.05 5.65
C THR A 108 34.69 3.55 5.41
N THR A 109 34.17 2.78 6.38
CA THR A 109 34.01 1.33 6.29
C THR A 109 32.55 0.95 6.10
N THR A 110 31.68 1.40 7.01
CA THR A 110 30.26 1.08 7.04
C THR A 110 29.44 1.97 6.11
N LEU A 111 29.99 3.12 5.71
CA LEU A 111 29.30 4.17 4.94
C LEU A 111 28.07 4.72 5.66
N THR A 112 28.04 4.64 6.99
CA THR A 112 26.99 5.20 7.84
C THR A 112 27.22 6.69 8.04
N ALA A 113 26.16 7.49 7.94
CA ALA A 113 26.19 8.90 8.23
C ALA A 113 26.08 9.19 9.73
N SER A 114 26.85 10.14 10.23
CA SER A 114 26.78 10.63 11.61
C SER A 114 26.93 12.15 11.65
N ALA A 115 26.38 12.76 12.69
CA ALA A 115 26.55 14.19 12.94
C ALA A 115 28.05 14.55 13.15
N PRO A 116 28.47 15.79 12.83
CA PRO A 116 29.82 16.26 13.10
C PRO A 116 30.15 16.28 14.61
N PRO A 117 31.43 16.30 15.00
CA PRO A 117 32.62 16.42 14.15
C PRO A 117 33.09 15.09 13.55
N CYS A 118 33.78 15.15 12.40
CA CYS A 118 34.38 13.97 11.77
C CYS A 118 35.62 13.49 12.55
N THR A 119 35.74 12.18 12.70
CA THR A 119 36.85 11.47 13.34
C THR A 119 37.77 10.83 12.29
N GLU A 120 38.88 10.22 12.73
CA GLU A 120 39.85 9.54 11.86
C GLU A 120 39.23 8.48 10.93
N ASN A 121 38.13 7.84 11.36
CA ASN A 121 37.47 6.77 10.59
C ASN A 121 36.34 7.28 9.68
N THR A 122 36.07 8.58 9.68
CA THR A 122 34.96 9.19 8.94
C THR A 122 35.47 10.28 8.00
N ARG A 123 34.78 10.49 6.88
CA ARG A 123 35.06 11.59 5.95
C ARG A 123 33.88 12.57 5.93
N PRO A 124 34.11 13.88 5.74
CA PRO A 124 33.02 14.82 5.48
C PRO A 124 32.20 14.37 4.27
N ALA A 125 30.87 14.46 4.34
CA ALA A 125 30.00 14.17 3.20
C ALA A 125 30.33 15.06 1.99
N ALA A 126 30.82 16.29 2.24
CA ALA A 126 31.30 17.23 1.23
C ALA A 126 32.39 16.64 0.30
N ASP A 127 33.18 15.67 0.76
CA ASP A 127 34.16 14.99 -0.08
C ASP A 127 33.52 14.28 -1.28
N THR A 128 32.24 13.89 -1.20
CA THR A 128 31.52 13.28 -2.33
C THR A 128 31.29 14.23 -3.52
N LEU A 129 31.52 15.54 -3.34
CA LEU A 129 31.46 16.53 -4.42
C LEU A 129 32.73 16.50 -5.29
N THR A 130 33.87 16.17 -4.70
CA THR A 130 35.19 16.22 -5.35
C THR A 130 35.80 14.85 -5.60
N ASP A 131 35.34 13.81 -4.90
CA ASP A 131 35.77 12.41 -5.04
C ASP A 131 34.63 11.55 -5.64
N PRO A 132 34.62 11.31 -6.96
CA PRO A 132 33.60 10.51 -7.63
C PRO A 132 33.60 9.04 -7.18
N ALA A 133 34.72 8.51 -6.70
CA ALA A 133 34.80 7.12 -6.24
C ALA A 133 34.07 6.98 -4.90
N PHE A 134 34.34 7.90 -3.97
CA PHE A 134 33.65 7.96 -2.69
C PHE A 134 32.14 8.20 -2.87
N ARG A 135 31.76 9.15 -3.74
CA ARG A 135 30.34 9.35 -4.09
C ARG A 135 29.67 8.06 -4.55
N ARG A 136 30.29 7.31 -5.47
CA ARG A 136 29.72 6.03 -5.95
C ARG A 136 29.59 5.00 -4.83
N GLN A 137 30.57 4.91 -3.93
CA GLN A 137 30.49 4.00 -2.78
C GLN A 137 29.29 4.34 -1.89
N VAL A 138 29.11 5.61 -1.52
CA VAL A 138 27.98 6.06 -0.69
C VAL A 138 26.65 5.79 -1.39
N ILE A 139 26.52 6.19 -2.66
CA ILE A 139 25.31 5.96 -3.46
C ILE A 139 24.95 4.47 -3.53
N ARG A 140 25.92 3.57 -3.73
CA ARG A 140 25.70 2.11 -3.75
C ARG A 140 25.39 1.53 -2.37
N ALA A 141 25.91 2.13 -1.31
CA ALA A 141 25.65 1.66 0.06
C ALA A 141 24.29 2.12 0.59
N TRP A 142 23.77 3.24 0.10
CA TRP A 142 22.49 3.83 0.50
C TRP A 142 21.36 3.54 -0.51
N SER A 143 21.57 2.59 -1.44
CA SER A 143 20.57 2.17 -2.43
C SER A 143 20.86 0.78 -2.98
N MET A 144 19.95 0.23 -3.77
CA MET A 144 20.13 -1.01 -4.53
C MET A 144 20.96 -0.82 -5.82
N GLN A 145 21.54 0.37 -6.04
CA GLN A 145 22.30 0.64 -7.26
C GLN A 145 23.49 -0.30 -7.42
N ASP A 146 23.52 -1.03 -8.53
CA ASP A 146 24.57 -1.99 -8.91
C ASP A 146 24.81 -3.10 -7.86
N PHE A 147 23.91 -3.27 -6.88
CA PHE A 147 24.09 -4.29 -5.86
C PHE A 147 24.00 -5.68 -6.48
N THR A 148 24.96 -6.53 -6.14
CA THR A 148 24.96 -7.95 -6.51
C THR A 148 25.24 -8.73 -5.23
N PRO A 149 24.36 -9.66 -4.83
CA PRO A 149 24.59 -10.50 -3.65
C PRO A 149 25.96 -11.14 -3.67
N SER A 150 26.61 -11.16 -2.51
CA SER A 150 27.94 -11.75 -2.34
C SER A 150 27.96 -12.65 -1.10
N GLN A 151 29.08 -13.33 -0.85
CA GLN A 151 29.16 -14.18 0.34
C GLN A 151 29.09 -13.33 1.61
N GLY A 152 27.99 -13.47 2.36
CA GLY A 152 27.77 -12.80 3.64
C GLY A 152 26.75 -11.65 3.62
N GLU A 153 26.23 -11.25 2.46
CA GLU A 153 25.18 -10.22 2.36
C GLU A 153 24.24 -10.54 1.20
N SER A 154 22.97 -10.78 1.51
CA SER A 154 21.90 -10.94 0.52
C SER A 154 21.35 -9.59 0.07
N SER A 155 20.55 -9.56 -1.01
CA SER A 155 19.85 -8.33 -1.40
C SER A 155 18.87 -7.84 -0.33
N HIS A 156 18.24 -8.78 0.39
CA HIS A 156 17.38 -8.50 1.53
C HIS A 156 18.14 -7.77 2.63
N ASP A 157 19.31 -8.29 3.02
CA ASP A 157 20.15 -7.68 4.05
C ASP A 157 20.63 -6.28 3.63
N HIS A 158 21.09 -6.14 2.39
CA HIS A 158 21.59 -4.86 1.88
C HIS A 158 20.50 -3.80 1.84
N PHE A 159 19.29 -4.16 1.39
CA PHE A 159 18.12 -3.27 1.38
C PHE A 159 17.85 -2.70 2.77
N PHE A 160 17.67 -3.57 3.78
CA PHE A 160 17.39 -3.12 5.14
C PHE A 160 18.58 -2.37 5.79
N ALA A 161 19.82 -2.73 5.44
CA ALA A 161 21.00 -2.03 5.93
C ALA A 161 21.09 -0.58 5.42
N THR A 162 20.45 -0.24 4.29
CA THR A 162 20.49 1.14 3.76
C THR A 162 19.91 2.16 4.75
N PHE A 163 18.80 1.83 5.40
CA PHE A 163 18.10 2.73 6.33
C PHE A 163 18.93 3.06 7.56
N GLY A 164 19.70 2.09 8.08
CA GLY A 164 20.65 2.35 9.16
C GLY A 164 21.80 3.28 8.73
N LYS A 165 22.23 3.19 7.47
CA LYS A 165 23.34 4.00 6.94
C LYS A 165 22.96 5.47 6.74
N PHE A 166 21.76 5.77 6.25
CA PHE A 166 21.33 7.14 5.98
C PHE A 166 20.33 7.71 7.01
N GLY A 167 19.86 6.91 7.98
CA GLY A 167 18.75 7.25 8.86
C GLY A 167 18.92 8.58 9.61
N ALA A 168 20.14 8.86 10.07
CA ALA A 168 20.49 10.12 10.75
C ALA A 168 20.32 11.37 9.85
N VAL A 169 20.35 11.19 8.52
CA VAL A 169 20.20 12.26 7.52
C VAL A 169 18.75 12.41 7.08
N SER A 170 18.03 11.30 6.86
CA SER A 170 16.64 11.35 6.36
C SER A 170 15.67 12.06 7.32
N GLY A 171 15.99 12.11 8.62
CA GLY A 171 15.20 12.82 9.62
C GLY A 171 15.39 14.34 9.66
N LEU A 172 16.41 14.90 8.99
CA LEU A 172 16.77 16.32 9.15
C LEU A 172 15.82 17.27 8.44
N HIS A 173 15.37 16.91 7.23
CA HIS A 173 14.60 17.78 6.35
C HIS A 173 13.43 17.05 5.67
N PRO A 174 12.49 16.45 6.44
CA PRO A 174 11.42 15.63 5.88
C PRO A 174 10.52 16.38 4.88
N GLY A 175 10.41 17.71 4.98
CA GLY A 175 9.68 18.52 4.00
C GLY A 175 10.37 18.57 2.64
N ARG A 176 11.70 18.59 2.59
CA ARG A 176 12.46 18.50 1.33
C ARG A 176 12.36 17.12 0.69
N LEU A 177 12.33 16.06 1.50
CA LEU A 177 12.07 14.70 1.04
C LEU A 177 10.68 14.65 0.38
N LEU A 178 9.65 15.15 1.07
CA LEU A 178 8.29 15.18 0.52
C LEU A 178 8.19 16.02 -0.75
N ALA A 179 8.90 17.15 -0.83
CA ALA A 179 8.91 17.99 -2.03
C ALA A 179 9.42 17.22 -3.26
N GLN A 180 10.50 16.45 -3.11
CA GLN A 180 11.01 15.62 -4.20
C GLN A 180 10.06 14.47 -4.55
N VAL A 181 9.58 13.72 -3.55
CA VAL A 181 8.73 12.54 -3.76
C VAL A 181 7.41 12.93 -4.41
N SER A 182 6.69 13.93 -3.87
CA SER A 182 5.43 14.41 -4.42
C SER A 182 5.58 15.03 -5.82
N THR A 183 6.67 15.75 -6.08
CA THR A 183 6.96 16.29 -7.41
C THR A 183 7.27 15.19 -8.41
N SER A 184 7.99 14.15 -8.01
CA SER A 184 8.24 12.96 -8.84
C SER A 184 6.92 12.26 -9.18
N ALA A 185 6.07 12.01 -8.18
CA ALA A 185 4.77 11.37 -8.37
C ALA A 185 3.87 12.16 -9.33
N ALA A 186 3.76 13.48 -9.15
CA ALA A 186 2.99 14.35 -10.04
C ALA A 186 3.53 14.35 -11.48
N LYS A 187 4.86 14.41 -11.67
CA LYS A 187 5.51 14.33 -12.99
C LYS A 187 5.31 12.95 -13.65
N GLN A 188 5.03 11.93 -12.87
CA GLN A 188 4.67 10.60 -13.36
C GLN A 188 3.17 10.41 -13.51
N HIS A 189 2.37 11.47 -13.50
CA HIS A 189 0.91 11.41 -13.66
C HIS A 189 0.22 10.52 -12.61
N GLN A 190 0.68 10.58 -11.37
CA GLN A 190 -0.11 10.20 -10.21
C GLN A 190 -0.93 11.41 -9.74
N PHE A 191 -2.09 11.13 -9.14
CA PHE A 191 -3.09 12.12 -8.71
C PHE A 191 -3.32 12.09 -7.20
N TYR A 192 -2.67 11.16 -6.50
CA TYR A 192 -2.75 11.03 -5.05
C TYR A 192 -1.52 10.27 -4.52
N LEU A 193 -1.09 10.59 -3.30
CA LEU A 193 0.03 9.95 -2.62
C LEU A 193 -0.34 9.69 -1.15
N GLU A 194 -0.23 8.44 -0.71
CA GLU A 194 -0.15 8.07 0.71
C GLU A 194 1.28 7.64 0.99
N THR A 195 1.99 8.38 1.85
CA THR A 195 3.41 8.09 2.16
C THR A 195 3.56 7.80 3.65
N MET A 196 4.40 6.82 3.98
CA MET A 196 4.62 6.42 5.35
C MET A 196 5.64 7.35 6.02
N TRP A 197 5.26 7.91 7.17
CA TRP A 197 6.08 8.79 7.99
C TRP A 197 5.42 8.96 9.37
N THR A 198 6.22 8.92 10.44
CA THR A 198 5.75 9.11 11.82
C THR A 198 6.50 10.25 12.50
N PRO A 199 5.83 11.35 12.84
CA PRO A 199 6.38 12.37 13.73
C PRO A 199 6.32 11.95 15.21
N ALA A 200 7.03 12.66 16.07
CA ALA A 200 7.07 12.47 17.52
C ALA A 200 7.41 11.03 17.96
N TRP A 201 8.18 10.32 17.12
CA TRP A 201 8.59 8.93 17.35
C TRP A 201 9.19 8.73 18.75
N TYR A 202 10.20 9.55 19.08
CA TYR A 202 10.89 9.47 20.36
C TYR A 202 10.01 9.83 21.55
N ALA A 203 9.04 10.72 21.38
CA ALA A 203 8.08 11.08 22.43
C ALA A 203 7.11 9.92 22.71
N ALA A 204 6.65 9.21 21.67
CA ALA A 204 5.85 7.99 21.81
C ALA A 204 6.65 6.89 22.54
N ASP A 205 7.90 6.67 22.17
CA ASP A 205 8.77 5.67 22.81
C ASP A 205 9.07 6.03 24.28
N ALA A 206 9.26 7.31 24.58
CA ALA A 206 9.46 7.79 25.95
C ALA A 206 8.20 7.59 26.81
N LEU A 207 7.01 7.87 26.26
CA LEU A 207 5.73 7.60 26.92
C LEU A 207 5.55 6.09 27.17
N ALA A 208 5.83 5.26 26.16
CA ALA A 208 5.76 3.81 26.26
C ALA A 208 6.66 3.27 27.38
N THR A 209 7.92 3.73 27.42
CA THR A 209 8.90 3.36 28.45
C THR A 209 8.43 3.74 29.85
N LYS A 210 7.80 4.93 30.00
CA LYS A 210 7.25 5.39 31.27
C LYS A 210 6.06 4.54 31.74
N VAL A 211 5.19 4.12 30.82
CA VAL A 211 3.97 3.36 31.14
C VAL A 211 4.25 1.87 31.35
N GLY A 212 5.15 1.30 30.55
CA GLY A 212 5.49 -0.12 30.50
C GLY A 212 4.41 -0.98 29.85
N TYR A 213 4.73 -2.26 29.63
CA TYR A 213 3.80 -3.22 29.05
C TYR A 213 2.69 -3.64 30.03
N HIS A 214 1.47 -3.79 29.50
CA HIS A 214 0.38 -4.42 30.20
C HIS A 214 -0.41 -5.34 29.26
N SER A 215 -0.75 -6.54 29.71
CA SER A 215 -1.47 -7.52 28.87
C SER A 215 -2.94 -7.18 28.63
N ASP A 216 -3.56 -6.43 29.55
CA ASP A 216 -4.84 -5.77 29.32
C ASP A 216 -4.61 -4.50 28.49
N LEU A 217 -4.96 -4.57 27.21
CA LEU A 217 -4.79 -3.50 26.22
C LEU A 217 -5.66 -2.28 26.52
N ALA A 218 -6.81 -2.47 27.18
CA ALA A 218 -7.65 -1.34 27.57
C ALA A 218 -7.00 -0.54 28.68
N LEU A 219 -6.49 -1.23 29.71
CA LEU A 219 -5.72 -0.56 30.76
C LEU A 219 -4.44 0.08 30.22
N MET A 220 -3.77 -0.58 29.26
CA MET A 220 -2.56 -0.04 28.62
C MET A 220 -2.86 1.28 27.90
N ARG A 221 -3.91 1.31 27.09
CA ARG A 221 -4.39 2.52 26.44
C ARG A 221 -4.75 3.60 27.46
N ASP A 222 -5.56 3.26 28.46
CA ASP A 222 -6.02 4.23 29.46
C ASP A 222 -4.84 4.86 30.22
N LYS A 223 -3.78 4.09 30.52
CA LYS A 223 -2.55 4.62 31.13
C LYS A 223 -1.77 5.53 30.19
N MET A 224 -1.72 5.25 28.89
CA MET A 224 -1.07 6.13 27.91
C MET A 224 -1.84 7.43 27.69
N LEU A 225 -3.17 7.39 27.82
CA LEU A 225 -4.03 8.57 27.74
C LEU A 225 -4.08 9.37 29.05
N ALA A 226 -3.80 8.73 30.20
CA ALA A 226 -3.86 9.36 31.51
C ALA A 226 -3.00 10.62 31.59
N ASP A 227 -3.51 11.62 32.32
CA ASP A 227 -2.86 12.92 32.54
C ASP A 227 -2.45 13.65 31.24
N GLY A 228 -3.09 13.34 30.11
CA GLY A 228 -2.79 13.92 28.80
C GLY A 228 -1.48 13.41 28.17
N GLY A 229 -1.01 12.22 28.56
CA GLY A 229 0.25 11.64 28.07
C GLY A 229 0.31 11.55 26.55
N MET A 230 -0.59 10.79 25.93
CA MET A 230 -0.67 10.67 24.47
C MET A 230 -1.13 11.96 23.81
N ASP A 231 -1.98 12.77 24.45
CA ASP A 231 -2.39 14.06 23.91
C ASP A 231 -1.17 14.97 23.67
N ALA A 232 -0.21 14.99 24.60
CA ALA A 232 1.03 15.73 24.44
C ALA A 232 1.87 15.22 23.25
N VAL A 233 1.98 13.90 23.08
CA VAL A 233 2.67 13.27 21.93
C VAL A 233 1.97 13.64 20.62
N VAL A 234 0.64 13.61 20.58
CA VAL A 234 -0.15 14.01 19.39
C VAL A 234 0.05 15.49 19.06
N GLN A 235 0.08 16.38 20.06
CA GLN A 235 0.34 17.81 19.82
C GLN A 235 1.75 18.05 19.28
N GLU A 236 2.76 17.37 19.82
CA GLU A 236 4.13 17.42 19.29
C GLU A 236 4.16 16.91 17.84
N ALA A 237 3.53 15.78 17.57
CA ALA A 237 3.42 15.20 16.24
C ALA A 237 2.79 16.15 15.21
N MET A 238 1.70 16.83 15.58
CA MET A 238 1.04 17.82 14.73
C MET A 238 1.96 19.03 14.47
N SER A 239 2.72 19.47 15.48
CA SER A 239 3.68 20.58 15.34
C SER A 239 4.86 20.24 14.42
N GLU A 240 5.41 19.03 14.53
CA GLU A 240 6.43 18.53 13.60
C GLU A 240 5.87 18.42 12.17
N THR A 241 4.63 17.94 12.03
CA THR A 241 3.97 17.86 10.73
C THR A 241 3.74 19.25 10.11
N ASP A 242 3.38 20.25 10.92
CA ASP A 242 3.26 21.65 10.45
C ASP A 242 4.60 22.19 9.95
N SER A 243 5.67 21.90 10.69
CA SER A 243 7.04 22.30 10.33
C SER A 243 7.49 21.63 9.03
N MET A 244 7.26 20.31 8.90
CA MET A 244 7.52 19.55 7.68
C MET A 244 6.74 20.10 6.49
N VAL A 245 5.43 20.38 6.65
CA VAL A 245 4.60 20.91 5.55
C VAL A 245 5.07 22.31 5.14
N LYS A 246 5.45 23.17 6.09
CA LYS A 246 6.02 24.49 5.77
C LYS A 246 7.32 24.37 4.98
N GLU A 247 8.20 23.46 5.38
CA GLU A 247 9.44 23.18 4.65
C GLU A 247 9.14 22.63 3.25
N PHE A 248 8.21 21.68 3.12
CA PHE A 248 7.75 21.15 1.84
C PHE A 248 7.30 22.27 0.90
N ARG A 249 6.43 23.18 1.37
CA ARG A 249 5.94 24.29 0.56
C ARG A 249 7.06 25.20 0.07
N THR A 250 8.04 25.44 0.94
CA THR A 250 9.21 26.25 0.60
C THR A 250 10.08 25.54 -0.45
N ALA A 251 10.41 24.26 -0.21
CA ALA A 251 11.28 23.47 -1.08
C ALA A 251 10.67 23.18 -2.46
N ALA A 252 9.34 23.09 -2.54
CA ALA A 252 8.58 22.90 -3.77
C ALA A 252 8.08 24.22 -4.39
N HIS A 253 8.50 25.37 -3.85
CA HIS A 253 8.14 26.70 -4.36
C HIS A 253 6.62 26.94 -4.46
N CYS A 254 5.82 26.32 -3.58
CA CYS A 254 4.36 26.27 -3.71
C CYS A 254 3.67 27.64 -3.64
N ASP A 255 4.30 28.61 -3.00
CA ASP A 255 3.79 29.98 -2.80
C ASP A 255 4.44 31.00 -3.74
N THR A 256 4.98 30.54 -4.88
CA THR A 256 5.61 31.39 -5.90
C THR A 256 4.83 31.36 -7.22
N ASP A 257 5.22 32.18 -8.20
CA ASP A 257 4.64 32.19 -9.55
C ASP A 257 4.94 30.92 -10.36
N HIS A 258 5.89 30.10 -9.89
CA HIS A 258 6.35 28.88 -10.55
C HIS A 258 6.39 27.70 -9.56
N PRO A 259 5.23 27.26 -9.03
CA PRO A 259 5.18 26.16 -8.08
C PRO A 259 5.54 24.82 -8.75
N ASP A 260 6.25 23.96 -8.03
CA ASP A 260 6.51 22.60 -8.49
C ASP A 260 5.21 21.78 -8.54
N ALA A 261 5.15 20.81 -9.45
CA ALA A 261 3.96 20.00 -9.68
C ALA A 261 3.45 19.27 -8.41
N GLY A 262 4.34 18.96 -7.47
CA GLY A 262 3.99 18.31 -6.20
C GLY A 262 3.05 19.15 -5.33
N CYS A 263 3.04 20.48 -5.45
CA CYS A 263 2.16 21.37 -4.68
C CYS A 263 0.67 21.14 -4.94
N ALA A 264 0.31 20.63 -6.11
CA ALA A 264 -1.08 20.34 -6.50
C ALA A 264 -1.48 18.89 -6.21
N LEU A 265 -0.53 18.03 -5.83
CA LEU A 265 -0.78 16.62 -5.51
C LEU A 265 -1.34 16.50 -4.09
N PRO A 266 -2.54 15.95 -3.88
CA PRO A 266 -3.00 15.62 -2.54
C PRO A 266 -2.09 14.56 -1.92
N VAL A 267 -1.56 14.83 -0.74
CA VAL A 267 -0.71 13.91 0.04
C VAL A 267 -1.37 13.60 1.37
N ARG A 268 -1.34 12.34 1.79
CA ARG A 268 -1.70 11.89 3.15
C ARG A 268 -0.60 11.02 3.74
N PHE A 269 -0.58 10.95 5.06
CA PHE A 269 0.41 10.20 5.82
C PHE A 269 -0.18 8.94 6.43
N ILE A 270 0.63 7.90 6.45
CA ILE A 270 0.38 6.65 7.18
C ILE A 270 1.44 6.57 8.27
N ALA A 271 1.02 6.48 9.53
CA ALA A 271 1.95 6.37 10.65
C ALA A 271 2.62 5.00 10.65
N GLN A 272 3.94 4.98 10.53
CA GLN A 272 4.79 3.81 10.71
C GLN A 272 4.81 3.35 12.17
N VAL A 273 4.84 2.04 12.36
CA VAL A 273 5.02 1.34 13.63
C VAL A 273 6.15 0.32 13.45
N ASP A 274 7.21 0.39 14.25
CA ASP A 274 8.32 -0.57 14.17
C ASP A 274 7.91 -1.89 14.81
N ARG A 275 7.72 -2.93 13.99
CA ARG A 275 7.32 -4.27 14.45
C ARG A 275 8.44 -5.02 15.21
N GLY A 276 9.68 -4.52 15.17
CA GLY A 276 10.82 -5.10 15.87
C GLY A 276 10.99 -4.59 17.30
N GLY A 277 10.13 -3.68 17.78
CA GLY A 277 10.23 -3.12 19.12
C GLY A 277 9.59 -4.00 20.22
N PRO A 278 9.90 -3.73 21.51
CA PRO A 278 9.13 -4.27 22.64
C PRO A 278 7.63 -3.95 22.53
N PRO A 279 6.74 -4.83 23.01
CA PRO A 279 5.29 -4.67 22.85
C PRO A 279 4.71 -3.32 23.28
N GLU A 280 5.28 -2.69 24.31
CA GLU A 280 4.82 -1.37 24.77
C GLU A 280 5.15 -0.21 23.84
N LEU A 281 6.31 -0.25 23.17
CA LEU A 281 6.68 0.72 22.15
C LEU A 281 5.78 0.54 20.93
N VAL A 282 5.61 -0.72 20.48
CA VAL A 282 4.73 -1.07 19.35
C VAL A 282 3.32 -0.55 19.60
N PHE A 283 2.74 -0.83 20.78
CA PHE A 283 1.39 -0.38 21.11
C PHE A 283 1.27 1.15 21.19
N ALA A 284 2.25 1.85 21.76
CA ALA A 284 2.24 3.31 21.83
C ALA A 284 2.28 3.96 20.44
N GLN A 285 3.09 3.43 19.53
CA GLN A 285 3.17 3.89 18.15
C GLN A 285 1.87 3.58 17.38
N MET A 286 1.26 2.40 17.58
CA MET A 286 -0.07 2.11 17.02
C MET A 286 -1.13 3.09 17.55
N LEU A 287 -1.11 3.38 18.86
CA LEU A 287 -2.03 4.32 19.49
C LEU A 287 -1.83 5.73 18.94
N LEU A 288 -0.58 6.19 18.80
CA LEU A 288 -0.26 7.46 18.15
C LEU A 288 -0.84 7.53 16.73
N GLY A 289 -0.67 6.47 15.93
CA GLY A 289 -1.18 6.40 14.57
C GLY A 289 -2.71 6.55 14.47
N VAL A 290 -3.47 5.85 15.32
CA VAL A 290 -4.94 5.98 15.34
C VAL A 290 -5.41 7.31 15.91
N GLU A 291 -4.70 7.88 16.89
CA GLU A 291 -5.02 9.21 17.43
C GLU A 291 -4.74 10.31 16.38
N LEU A 292 -3.61 10.25 15.69
CA LEU A 292 -3.31 11.19 14.60
C LEU A 292 -4.36 11.13 13.49
N ALA A 293 -4.81 9.95 13.08
CA ALA A 293 -5.86 9.82 12.06
C ALA A 293 -7.20 10.45 12.49
N ARG A 294 -7.47 10.57 13.80
CA ARG A 294 -8.65 11.24 14.35
C ARG A 294 -8.47 12.75 14.50
N HIS A 295 -7.30 13.18 14.94
CA HIS A 295 -7.04 14.57 15.32
C HIS A 295 -6.45 15.42 14.19
N ASP A 296 -5.78 14.80 13.21
CA ASP A 296 -5.15 15.47 12.08
C ASP A 296 -5.61 14.88 10.74
N PRO A 297 -6.32 15.65 9.89
CA PRO A 297 -6.81 15.17 8.59
C PRO A 297 -5.73 14.81 7.58
N ARG A 298 -4.45 15.10 7.87
CA ARG A 298 -3.30 14.70 7.05
C ARG A 298 -2.96 13.23 7.25
N PHE A 299 -3.23 12.65 8.41
CA PHE A 299 -3.02 11.23 8.69
C PHE A 299 -4.29 10.43 8.40
N VAL A 300 -4.14 9.26 7.76
CA VAL A 300 -5.28 8.46 7.31
C VAL A 300 -5.23 7.00 7.76
N SER A 301 -4.10 6.53 8.25
CA SER A 301 -3.92 5.16 8.72
C SER A 301 -2.61 5.01 9.49
N LEU A 302 -2.32 3.77 9.89
CA LEU A 302 -1.02 3.32 10.37
C LEU A 302 -0.59 2.08 9.56
N ASN A 303 0.70 1.71 9.65
CA ASN A 303 1.24 0.50 9.07
C ASN A 303 2.42 -0.04 9.91
N LEU A 304 2.50 -1.36 10.07
CA LEU A 304 3.65 -2.03 10.68
C LEU A 304 4.79 -2.13 9.65
N VAL A 305 5.92 -1.50 9.92
CA VAL A 305 7.10 -1.47 9.04
C VAL A 305 8.28 -2.24 9.65
N GLY A 306 9.35 -2.42 8.88
CA GLY A 306 10.55 -3.18 9.28
C GLY A 306 10.51 -4.64 8.80
N PRO A 307 11.63 -5.38 8.90
CA PRO A 307 11.73 -6.74 8.37
C PRO A 307 10.70 -7.67 9.02
N GLU A 308 9.86 -8.32 8.21
CA GLU A 308 8.78 -9.17 8.71
C GLU A 308 9.32 -10.47 9.33
N GLU A 309 10.49 -10.94 8.90
CA GLU A 309 11.19 -12.10 9.45
C GLU A 309 11.95 -11.81 10.76
N ASN A 310 11.97 -10.56 11.23
CA ASN A 310 12.62 -10.20 12.48
C ASN A 310 12.13 -11.13 13.63
N PRO A 311 13.03 -11.71 14.45
CA PRO A 311 12.63 -12.68 15.47
C PRO A 311 11.58 -12.17 16.48
N MET A 312 11.62 -10.87 16.83
CA MET A 312 10.61 -10.25 17.70
C MET A 312 9.28 -10.08 16.95
N ALA A 313 9.35 -9.59 15.70
CA ALA A 313 8.16 -9.41 14.88
C ALA A 313 7.38 -10.71 14.66
N VAL A 314 8.07 -11.81 14.33
CA VAL A 314 7.47 -13.13 14.14
C VAL A 314 6.89 -13.65 15.46
N ALA A 315 7.63 -13.53 16.57
CA ALA A 315 7.17 -13.98 17.88
C ALA A 315 5.91 -13.24 18.35
N ASP A 316 5.84 -11.94 18.12
CA ASP A 316 4.77 -11.07 18.60
C ASP A 316 3.70 -10.76 17.53
N TYR A 317 3.78 -11.30 16.31
CA TYR A 317 2.84 -10.98 15.23
C TYR A 317 1.37 -11.13 15.65
N ARG A 318 1.03 -12.25 16.31
CA ARG A 318 -0.33 -12.47 16.83
C ARG A 318 -0.71 -11.50 17.94
N LEU A 319 0.25 -11.03 18.75
CA LEU A 319 0.02 -9.98 19.71
C LEU A 319 -0.25 -8.65 18.99
N HIS A 320 0.53 -8.28 17.98
CA HIS A 320 0.31 -7.10 17.15
C HIS A 320 -1.09 -7.11 16.52
N MET A 321 -1.53 -8.24 15.97
CA MET A 321 -2.87 -8.36 15.40
C MET A 321 -3.97 -8.19 16.46
N ARG A 322 -3.77 -8.68 17.70
CA ARG A 322 -4.72 -8.44 18.81
C ARG A 322 -4.73 -6.99 19.27
N MET A 323 -3.58 -6.32 19.29
CA MET A 323 -3.46 -4.89 19.58
C MET A 323 -4.25 -4.06 18.56
N LEU A 324 -4.05 -4.35 17.27
CA LEU A 324 -4.77 -3.70 16.18
C LEU A 324 -6.27 -4.00 16.21
N ASN A 325 -6.67 -5.24 16.51
CA ASN A 325 -8.08 -5.59 16.68
C ASN A 325 -8.75 -4.77 17.82
N TYR A 326 -8.06 -4.66 18.97
CA TYR A 326 -8.53 -3.84 20.08
C TYR A 326 -8.69 -2.37 19.66
N LEU A 327 -7.66 -1.79 19.04
CA LEU A 327 -7.70 -0.41 18.56
C LEU A 327 -8.79 -0.22 17.49
N ARG A 328 -8.96 -1.14 16.54
CA ARG A 328 -10.04 -1.05 15.55
C ARG A 328 -11.43 -1.07 16.20
N GLY A 329 -11.60 -1.77 17.33
CA GLY A 329 -12.83 -1.74 18.12
C GLY A 329 -13.11 -0.38 18.78
N VAL A 330 -12.07 0.33 19.21
CA VAL A 330 -12.17 1.66 19.86
C VAL A 330 -12.18 2.81 18.84
N TYR A 331 -11.51 2.63 17.70
CA TYR A 331 -11.29 3.59 16.61
C TYR A 331 -11.83 3.03 15.27
N PRO A 332 -13.14 2.73 15.16
CA PRO A 332 -13.70 2.00 14.02
C PRO A 332 -13.62 2.75 12.69
N ASP A 333 -13.50 4.09 12.74
CA ASP A 333 -13.46 4.95 11.55
C ASP A 333 -12.06 5.13 10.97
N VAL A 334 -11.01 4.60 11.61
CA VAL A 334 -9.62 4.70 11.14
C VAL A 334 -9.30 3.48 10.26
N PRO A 335 -9.11 3.63 8.94
CA PRO A 335 -8.70 2.55 8.07
C PRO A 335 -7.33 1.97 8.46
N LEU A 336 -7.07 0.71 8.13
CA LEU A 336 -5.81 0.02 8.42
C LEU A 336 -5.18 -0.51 7.12
N THR A 337 -3.88 -0.27 6.96
CA THR A 337 -3.04 -0.95 5.95
C THR A 337 -1.84 -1.57 6.66
N LEU A 338 -1.45 -2.79 6.29
CA LEU A 338 -0.37 -3.51 6.98
C LEU A 338 0.53 -4.18 5.95
N HIS A 339 1.85 -4.05 6.10
CA HIS A 339 2.75 -5.04 5.50
C HIS A 339 2.39 -6.39 6.11
N ALA A 340 2.04 -7.34 5.26
CA ALA A 340 1.77 -8.70 5.66
C ALA A 340 2.08 -9.64 4.50
N GLY A 341 2.83 -10.70 4.81
CA GLY A 341 3.21 -11.69 3.83
C GLY A 341 4.33 -11.22 2.89
N GLU A 342 5.17 -10.28 3.31
CA GLU A 342 6.44 -9.98 2.66
C GLU A 342 7.49 -11.05 3.03
N LEU A 343 7.13 -12.30 2.79
CA LEU A 343 7.89 -13.47 3.22
C LEU A 343 7.99 -14.48 2.08
N VAL A 344 9.03 -15.33 2.14
CA VAL A 344 9.26 -16.41 1.19
C VAL A 344 9.84 -17.65 1.87
N PRO A 345 9.66 -18.85 1.30
CA PRO A 345 10.36 -20.05 1.75
C PRO A 345 11.88 -19.84 1.84
N GLY A 346 12.46 -20.20 2.98
CA GLY A 346 13.89 -20.07 3.25
C GLY A 346 14.26 -18.79 4.02
N LEU A 347 13.41 -17.76 4.01
CA LEU A 347 13.60 -16.56 4.84
C LEU A 347 13.09 -16.78 6.27
N VAL A 348 11.94 -17.46 6.39
CA VAL A 348 11.33 -17.86 7.68
C VAL A 348 11.05 -19.36 7.71
N LYS A 349 10.65 -19.87 8.89
CA LYS A 349 10.22 -21.26 9.03
C LYS A 349 8.91 -21.49 8.26
N PRO A 350 8.64 -22.72 7.77
CA PRO A 350 7.40 -23.02 7.06
C PRO A 350 6.13 -22.69 7.83
N GLU A 351 6.15 -22.77 9.18
CA GLU A 351 5.00 -22.45 10.01
C GLU A 351 4.67 -20.94 10.02
N ASP A 352 5.68 -20.10 9.82
CA ASP A 352 5.56 -18.64 9.85
C ASP A 352 5.01 -18.09 8.52
N LEU A 353 4.98 -18.87 7.44
CA LEU A 353 4.38 -18.48 6.15
C LEU A 353 2.85 -18.67 6.07
N ARG A 354 2.22 -19.13 7.16
CA ARG A 354 0.86 -19.69 7.11
C ARG A 354 -0.24 -18.78 7.63
N PHE A 355 0.09 -17.58 8.10
CA PHE A 355 -0.87 -16.75 8.84
C PHE A 355 -0.73 -15.23 8.71
N HIS A 356 0.30 -14.64 8.09
CA HIS A 356 0.52 -13.19 8.16
C HIS A 356 -0.60 -12.41 7.45
N VAL A 357 -0.82 -12.64 6.15
CA VAL A 357 -1.94 -12.06 5.41
C VAL A 357 -3.27 -12.47 6.02
N ARG A 358 -3.40 -13.73 6.47
CA ARG A 358 -4.64 -14.24 7.06
C ARG A 358 -5.01 -13.48 8.33
N ASP A 359 -4.11 -13.35 9.29
CA ASP A 359 -4.38 -12.71 10.58
C ASP A 359 -4.50 -11.19 10.42
N ALA A 360 -3.78 -10.56 9.48
CA ALA A 360 -4.00 -9.16 9.12
C ALA A 360 -5.45 -8.92 8.65
N VAL A 361 -6.00 -9.81 7.82
CA VAL A 361 -7.37 -9.71 7.30
C VAL A 361 -8.44 -10.12 8.33
N LEU A 362 -8.20 -11.22 9.06
CA LEU A 362 -9.19 -11.84 9.93
C LEU A 362 -9.20 -11.26 11.34
N THR A 363 -8.03 -10.95 11.89
CA THR A 363 -7.86 -10.50 13.27
C THR A 363 -7.74 -8.99 13.33
N ALA A 364 -6.80 -8.38 12.60
CA ALA A 364 -6.63 -6.92 12.61
C ALA A 364 -7.67 -6.18 11.76
N HIS A 365 -8.41 -6.89 10.90
CA HIS A 365 -9.40 -6.31 9.99
C HIS A 365 -8.81 -5.26 9.04
N SER A 366 -7.61 -5.52 8.52
CA SER A 366 -6.93 -4.61 7.59
C SER A 366 -7.77 -4.35 6.34
N ASP A 367 -7.82 -3.09 5.92
CA ASP A 367 -8.48 -2.64 4.69
C ASP A 367 -7.55 -2.82 3.48
N ARG A 368 -6.23 -2.80 3.69
CA ARG A 368 -5.21 -3.09 2.66
C ARG A 368 -4.06 -3.93 3.21
N ILE A 369 -3.39 -4.64 2.31
CA ILE A 369 -2.22 -5.48 2.58
C ILE A 369 -1.08 -5.00 1.69
N GLY A 370 0.02 -4.59 2.29
CA GLY A 370 1.28 -4.36 1.60
C GLY A 370 1.95 -5.68 1.24
N HIS A 371 2.46 -5.77 0.01
CA HIS A 371 3.19 -6.92 -0.55
C HIS A 371 2.30 -8.17 -0.77
N GLY A 372 1.95 -8.90 0.29
CA GLY A 372 1.15 -10.13 0.21
C GLY A 372 1.79 -11.21 -0.68
N VAL A 373 3.11 -11.35 -0.63
CA VAL A 373 3.90 -12.24 -1.49
C VAL A 373 3.71 -13.71 -1.12
N ASP A 374 3.63 -14.02 0.18
CA ASP A 374 3.57 -15.39 0.70
C ASP A 374 2.20 -16.06 0.55
N ILE A 375 1.19 -15.39 0.01
CA ILE A 375 -0.23 -15.81 0.00
C ILE A 375 -0.47 -17.27 -0.42
N ARG A 376 0.39 -17.88 -1.24
CA ARG A 376 0.25 -19.30 -1.63
C ARG A 376 0.57 -20.30 -0.50
N HIS A 377 1.24 -19.83 0.54
CA HIS A 377 1.68 -20.59 1.70
C HIS A 377 0.73 -20.44 2.90
N GLU A 378 -0.16 -19.44 2.85
CA GLU A 378 -1.23 -19.21 3.83
C GLU A 378 -2.15 -20.43 3.99
N ASP A 379 -2.58 -20.66 5.23
CA ASP A 379 -3.60 -21.68 5.51
C ASP A 379 -4.90 -21.35 4.79
N ASP A 380 -5.42 -22.34 4.05
CA ASP A 380 -6.60 -22.22 3.20
C ASP A 380 -6.58 -21.00 2.28
N TYR A 381 -5.42 -20.70 1.66
CA TYR A 381 -5.22 -19.49 0.85
C TYR A 381 -6.31 -19.23 -0.20
N ARG A 382 -6.93 -20.28 -0.76
CA ARG A 382 -8.04 -20.13 -1.73
C ARG A 382 -9.29 -19.53 -1.07
N GLU A 383 -9.60 -19.91 0.16
CA GLU A 383 -10.66 -19.29 0.92
C GLU A 383 -10.29 -17.84 1.28
N LEU A 384 -9.04 -17.62 1.72
CA LEU A 384 -8.54 -16.28 2.03
C LEU A 384 -8.65 -15.33 0.84
N LEU A 385 -8.24 -15.74 -0.36
CA LEU A 385 -8.41 -14.96 -1.59
C LEU A 385 -9.88 -14.60 -1.85
N ARG A 386 -10.79 -15.56 -1.74
CA ARG A 386 -12.24 -15.28 -1.89
C ARG A 386 -12.73 -14.32 -0.82
N LEU A 387 -12.20 -14.41 0.41
CA LEU A 387 -12.58 -13.52 1.49
C LEU A 387 -12.07 -12.10 1.24
N MET A 388 -10.81 -11.93 0.85
CA MET A 388 -10.23 -10.64 0.49
C MET A 388 -11.02 -9.97 -0.62
N ALA A 389 -11.39 -10.72 -1.66
CA ALA A 389 -12.25 -10.22 -2.74
C ALA A 389 -13.63 -9.75 -2.22
N ARG A 390 -14.31 -10.57 -1.41
CA ARG A 390 -15.63 -10.21 -0.83
C ARG A 390 -15.57 -9.04 0.14
N LYS A 391 -14.48 -8.93 0.92
CA LYS A 391 -14.27 -7.86 1.90
C LYS A 391 -13.66 -6.61 1.29
N HIS A 392 -13.31 -6.62 0.00
CA HIS A 392 -12.63 -5.52 -0.66
C HIS A 392 -11.31 -5.15 0.06
N VAL A 393 -10.50 -6.15 0.39
CA VAL A 393 -9.13 -5.93 0.91
C VAL A 393 -8.18 -5.79 -0.27
N LEU A 394 -7.60 -4.62 -0.45
CA LEU A 394 -6.65 -4.36 -1.55
C LEU A 394 -5.26 -4.88 -1.21
N VAL A 395 -4.54 -5.39 -2.22
CA VAL A 395 -3.11 -5.69 -2.13
C VAL A 395 -2.30 -4.61 -2.86
N GLU A 396 -1.36 -3.99 -2.16
CA GLU A 396 -0.39 -3.02 -2.68
C GLU A 396 0.85 -3.79 -3.18
N VAL A 397 1.19 -3.64 -4.45
CA VAL A 397 2.13 -4.53 -5.16
C VAL A 397 3.35 -3.75 -5.68
N PRO A 398 4.45 -3.71 -4.92
CA PRO A 398 5.73 -3.15 -5.37
C PRO A 398 6.60 -4.23 -6.04
N LEU A 399 6.47 -4.36 -7.37
CA LEU A 399 7.09 -5.46 -8.13
C LEU A 399 8.62 -5.40 -8.14
N THR A 400 9.20 -4.20 -8.06
CA THR A 400 10.65 -4.05 -7.97
C THR A 400 11.19 -4.43 -6.62
N SER A 401 10.59 -3.95 -5.53
CA SER A 401 10.84 -4.40 -4.16
C SER A 401 10.81 -5.91 -4.04
N ASN A 402 9.70 -6.55 -4.40
CA ASN A 402 9.56 -8.00 -4.22
C ASN A 402 10.62 -8.80 -5.00
N ALA A 403 11.16 -8.25 -6.09
CA ALA A 403 12.23 -8.90 -6.82
C ALA A 403 13.62 -8.60 -6.29
N GLN A 404 13.87 -7.39 -5.81
CA GLN A 404 15.16 -6.99 -5.24
C GLN A 404 15.33 -7.61 -3.85
N VAL A 405 14.33 -7.48 -2.98
CA VAL A 405 14.35 -7.93 -1.58
C VAL A 405 14.13 -9.43 -1.49
N LEU A 406 13.04 -9.96 -2.07
CA LEU A 406 12.64 -11.36 -1.90
C LEU A 406 13.05 -12.30 -3.04
N GLY A 407 13.61 -11.76 -4.14
CA GLY A 407 13.92 -12.55 -5.34
C GLY A 407 12.67 -13.05 -6.11
N VAL A 408 11.47 -12.56 -5.77
CA VAL A 408 10.22 -13.01 -6.37
C VAL A 408 9.89 -12.18 -7.60
N THR A 409 9.84 -12.84 -8.76
CA THR A 409 9.57 -12.18 -10.04
C THR A 409 8.80 -13.09 -10.99
N GLY A 410 8.24 -12.51 -12.06
CA GLY A 410 7.62 -13.31 -13.12
C GLY A 410 6.43 -14.15 -12.64
N PRO A 411 6.28 -15.39 -13.12
CA PRO A 411 5.17 -16.27 -12.74
C PRO A 411 5.12 -16.68 -11.26
N ALA A 412 6.24 -16.54 -10.53
CA ALA A 412 6.31 -16.86 -9.11
C ALA A 412 5.54 -15.85 -8.26
N HIS A 413 5.52 -14.58 -8.69
CA HIS A 413 4.85 -13.50 -7.98
C HIS A 413 3.31 -13.69 -7.96
N PRO A 414 2.61 -13.42 -6.84
CA PRO A 414 1.17 -13.70 -6.71
C PRO A 414 0.24 -12.69 -7.36
N PHE A 415 0.74 -11.59 -7.93
CA PHE A 415 -0.06 -10.59 -8.66
C PHE A 415 -1.12 -11.19 -9.61
N PRO A 416 -0.81 -12.15 -10.52
CA PRO A 416 -1.83 -12.77 -11.36
C PRO A 416 -2.85 -13.59 -10.57
N LEU A 417 -2.44 -14.20 -9.47
CA LEU A 417 -3.31 -15.01 -8.60
C LEU A 417 -4.37 -14.13 -7.92
N TYR A 418 -3.98 -12.98 -7.38
CA TYR A 418 -4.91 -12.02 -6.79
C TYR A 418 -5.96 -11.56 -7.82
N ARG A 419 -5.51 -11.13 -9.00
CA ARG A 419 -6.39 -10.66 -10.07
C ARG A 419 -7.35 -11.76 -10.56
N ALA A 420 -6.86 -12.99 -10.73
CA ALA A 420 -7.69 -14.12 -11.14
C ALA A 420 -8.75 -14.52 -10.10
N ASN A 421 -8.62 -14.06 -8.85
CA ASN A 421 -9.61 -14.27 -7.78
C ASN A 421 -10.37 -13.00 -7.42
N HIS A 422 -10.32 -11.96 -8.27
CA HIS A 422 -11.02 -10.68 -8.08
C HIS A 422 -10.64 -9.95 -6.77
N VAL A 423 -9.44 -10.20 -6.25
CA VAL A 423 -8.86 -9.39 -5.18
C VAL A 423 -8.39 -8.07 -5.79
N PRO A 424 -8.81 -6.91 -5.26
CA PRO A 424 -8.36 -5.62 -5.76
C PRO A 424 -6.85 -5.46 -5.56
N VAL A 425 -6.16 -4.94 -6.56
CA VAL A 425 -4.70 -4.73 -6.51
C VAL A 425 -4.33 -3.36 -7.04
N ALA A 426 -3.34 -2.72 -6.42
CA ALA A 426 -2.72 -1.49 -6.89
C ALA A 426 -1.22 -1.70 -7.02
N LEU A 427 -0.60 -1.22 -8.09
CA LEU A 427 0.86 -1.16 -8.19
C LEU A 427 1.37 -0.02 -7.30
N ALA A 428 2.49 -0.24 -6.63
CA ALA A 428 3.09 0.72 -5.72
C ALA A 428 4.62 0.76 -5.88
N THR A 429 5.28 1.73 -5.26
CA THR A 429 6.72 1.93 -5.42
C THR A 429 7.59 1.49 -4.26
N ASP A 430 7.02 1.36 -3.06
CA ASP A 430 7.76 1.05 -1.83
C ASP A 430 8.88 2.08 -1.57
N ASP A 431 10.14 1.72 -1.77
CA ASP A 431 11.28 2.60 -1.56
C ASP A 431 11.96 3.04 -2.86
N GLN A 432 11.22 3.71 -3.76
CA GLN A 432 11.71 4.04 -5.13
C GLN A 432 13.10 4.69 -5.20
N GLY A 433 13.50 5.46 -4.18
CA GLY A 433 14.81 6.10 -4.09
C GLY A 433 15.92 5.09 -3.81
N VAL A 434 15.72 4.22 -2.82
CA VAL A 434 16.61 3.10 -2.49
C VAL A 434 16.63 2.09 -3.64
N GLU A 435 15.48 1.70 -4.18
CA GLU A 435 15.35 0.64 -5.18
C GLU A 435 15.72 1.07 -6.60
N ARG A 436 15.94 2.37 -6.81
CA ARG A 436 16.22 2.98 -8.12
C ARG A 436 15.12 2.70 -9.14
N THR A 437 13.87 2.73 -8.69
CA THR A 437 12.69 2.58 -9.54
C THR A 437 11.84 3.84 -9.55
N ASP A 438 10.70 3.77 -10.22
CA ASP A 438 9.67 4.80 -10.27
C ASP A 438 8.33 4.15 -10.67
N ILE A 439 7.18 4.77 -10.38
CA ILE A 439 5.88 4.14 -10.68
C ILE A 439 5.69 3.81 -12.16
N SER A 440 6.33 4.57 -13.07
CA SER A 440 6.27 4.29 -14.51
C SER A 440 7.01 3.00 -14.86
N ARG A 441 8.14 2.72 -14.19
CA ARG A 441 8.87 1.44 -14.28
C ARG A 441 8.06 0.30 -13.68
N GLU A 442 7.34 0.51 -12.58
CA GLU A 442 6.47 -0.52 -11.99
C GLU A 442 5.36 -0.94 -12.96
N TYR A 443 4.67 0.03 -13.57
CA TYR A 443 3.65 -0.25 -14.61
C TYR A 443 4.26 -0.89 -15.86
N GLN A 444 5.44 -0.44 -16.31
CA GLN A 444 6.13 -1.04 -17.43
C GLN A 444 6.52 -2.49 -17.15
N ARG A 445 7.02 -2.76 -15.93
CA ARG A 445 7.39 -4.09 -15.46
C ARG A 445 6.17 -5.00 -15.41
N ALA A 446 5.06 -4.54 -14.84
CA ALA A 446 3.80 -5.30 -14.80
C ALA A 446 3.31 -5.65 -16.22
N ALA A 447 3.27 -4.66 -17.12
CA ALA A 447 2.80 -4.86 -18.49
C ALA A 447 3.67 -5.80 -19.30
N ARG A 448 5.01 -5.75 -19.13
CA ARG A 448 5.93 -6.68 -19.80
C ARG A 448 5.81 -8.09 -19.25
N THR A 449 5.83 -8.21 -17.92
CA THR A 449 5.88 -9.50 -17.23
C THR A 449 4.60 -10.30 -17.41
N TYR A 450 3.45 -9.63 -17.31
CA TYR A 450 2.13 -10.27 -17.34
C TYR A 450 1.35 -9.98 -18.63
N GLN A 451 2.01 -9.38 -19.62
CA GLN A 451 1.46 -9.06 -20.93
C GLN A 451 0.18 -8.20 -20.89
N LEU A 452 0.05 -7.35 -19.87
CA LEU A 452 -1.13 -6.51 -19.65
C LEU A 452 -1.37 -5.58 -20.85
N ASP A 453 -2.64 -5.36 -21.14
CA ASP A 453 -3.09 -4.37 -22.12
C ASP A 453 -3.56 -3.09 -21.41
N TYR A 454 -3.96 -2.10 -22.21
CA TYR A 454 -4.28 -0.78 -21.69
C TYR A 454 -5.51 -0.77 -20.75
N PRO A 455 -6.64 -1.44 -21.04
CA PRO A 455 -7.76 -1.55 -20.10
C PRO A 455 -7.35 -2.02 -18.71
N VAL A 456 -6.48 -3.04 -18.63
CA VAL A 456 -5.99 -3.53 -17.34
C VAL A 456 -5.14 -2.48 -16.62
N LEU A 457 -4.25 -1.78 -17.33
CA LEU A 457 -3.44 -0.72 -16.70
C LEU A 457 -4.33 0.44 -16.21
N LYS A 458 -5.40 0.74 -16.93
CA LYS A 458 -6.41 1.74 -16.56
C LYS A 458 -7.17 1.33 -15.30
N ASP A 459 -7.56 0.06 -15.21
CA ASP A 459 -8.21 -0.54 -14.04
C ASP A 459 -7.34 -0.50 -12.78
N LEU A 460 -6.05 -0.85 -12.88
CA LEU A 460 -5.10 -0.75 -11.77
C LEU A 460 -5.00 0.69 -11.22
N ALA A 461 -4.93 1.68 -12.12
CA ALA A 461 -4.88 3.08 -11.76
C ALA A 461 -6.18 3.57 -11.10
N ARG A 462 -7.36 3.18 -11.61
CA ARG A 462 -8.65 3.52 -10.95
C ARG A 462 -8.78 2.86 -9.58
N THR A 463 -8.40 1.59 -9.49
CA THR A 463 -8.41 0.79 -8.25
C THR A 463 -7.56 1.47 -7.17
N SER A 464 -6.36 1.96 -7.50
CA SER A 464 -5.53 2.68 -6.53
C SER A 464 -6.22 3.94 -5.93
N LEU A 465 -7.01 4.68 -6.71
CA LEU A 465 -7.75 5.84 -6.19
C LEU A 465 -9.00 5.44 -5.39
N GLU A 466 -9.65 4.34 -5.77
CA GLU A 466 -10.83 3.83 -5.07
C GLU A 466 -10.49 3.35 -3.66
N TYR A 467 -9.37 2.64 -3.52
CA TYR A 467 -8.95 2.03 -2.27
C TYR A 467 -7.99 2.91 -1.44
N GLY A 468 -7.51 4.03 -2.00
CA GLY A 468 -6.88 5.09 -1.22
C GLY A 468 -7.83 5.63 -0.14
N PHE A 469 -7.30 6.01 1.01
CA PHE A 469 -8.02 6.54 2.17
C PHE A 469 -8.29 8.06 2.09
N LEU A 470 -8.23 8.64 0.88
CA LEU A 470 -8.65 10.02 0.66
C LEU A 470 -10.12 10.21 1.06
N ARG A 471 -10.41 11.26 1.83
CA ARG A 471 -11.74 11.51 2.39
C ARG A 471 -12.79 11.83 1.31
N GLY A 472 -14.04 11.45 1.60
CA GLY A 472 -15.21 11.70 0.76
C GLY A 472 -15.70 10.47 0.01
N ARG A 473 -16.92 10.55 -0.51
CA ARG A 473 -17.52 9.43 -1.26
C ARG A 473 -16.83 9.22 -2.61
N SER A 474 -16.75 7.97 -3.06
CA SER A 474 -16.26 7.63 -4.39
C SER A 474 -17.12 8.21 -5.53
N LEU A 475 -16.49 8.50 -6.66
CA LEU A 475 -17.14 8.74 -7.95
C LEU A 475 -17.91 7.52 -8.45
N TRP A 476 -17.54 6.32 -7.99
CA TRP A 476 -18.10 5.05 -8.42
C TRP A 476 -19.20 4.56 -7.46
N ARG A 477 -20.22 3.89 -8.01
CA ARG A 477 -21.32 3.29 -7.24
C ARG A 477 -20.88 2.07 -6.45
N ASP A 478 -19.94 1.33 -7.00
CA ASP A 478 -19.35 0.13 -6.43
C ASP A 478 -17.83 0.18 -6.65
N ARG A 479 -17.09 -0.58 -5.82
CA ARG A 479 -15.63 -0.48 -5.74
C ARG A 479 -14.87 -1.08 -6.94
N ASN A 480 -15.54 -1.84 -7.82
CA ASN A 480 -14.85 -2.66 -8.83
C ASN A 480 -15.35 -2.41 -10.27
N GLY A 481 -16.58 -1.96 -10.46
CA GLY A 481 -17.26 -1.80 -11.75
C GLY A 481 -17.16 -0.40 -12.35
N HIS A 482 -16.58 0.57 -11.63
CA HIS A 482 -16.32 1.93 -12.11
C HIS A 482 -17.53 2.62 -12.78
N GLN A 483 -18.74 2.27 -12.35
CA GLN A 483 -19.96 2.92 -12.80
C GLN A 483 -20.17 4.20 -12.00
N PRO A 484 -20.34 5.38 -12.64
CA PRO A 484 -20.45 6.63 -11.90
C PRO A 484 -21.70 6.69 -11.03
N VAL A 485 -21.59 7.39 -9.90
CA VAL A 485 -22.72 7.69 -9.02
C VAL A 485 -23.84 8.41 -9.78
N PRO A 486 -25.12 8.28 -9.37
CA PRO A 486 -26.24 8.94 -10.05
C PRO A 486 -26.12 10.45 -10.19
N ALA A 487 -25.30 11.10 -9.36
CA ALA A 487 -25.01 12.53 -9.46
C ALA A 487 -24.22 12.91 -10.72
N CYS A 488 -23.44 11.97 -11.27
CA CYS A 488 -22.55 12.17 -12.42
C CYS A 488 -22.85 11.22 -13.59
N ALA A 489 -23.90 10.39 -13.51
CA ALA A 489 -24.17 9.34 -14.50
C ALA A 489 -24.53 9.86 -15.91
N GLY A 490 -25.02 11.10 -16.02
CA GLY A 490 -25.32 11.75 -17.31
C GLY A 490 -24.17 12.59 -17.86
N ASP A 491 -23.06 12.68 -17.12
CA ASP A 491 -21.90 13.46 -17.50
C ASP A 491 -20.86 12.57 -18.18
N ARG A 492 -20.11 13.16 -19.11
CA ARG A 492 -18.88 12.53 -19.58
C ARG A 492 -17.80 12.74 -18.51
N LEU A 493 -17.26 11.62 -18.04
CA LEU A 493 -16.27 11.59 -16.96
C LEU A 493 -15.03 12.41 -17.35
N GLY A 494 -14.54 13.23 -16.41
CA GLY A 494 -13.38 14.07 -16.64
C GLY A 494 -13.64 15.36 -17.44
N ASP A 495 -14.86 15.62 -17.92
CA ASP A 495 -15.13 16.86 -18.63
C ASP A 495 -14.87 18.10 -17.75
N ALA A 496 -14.37 19.17 -18.39
CA ALA A 496 -14.02 20.43 -17.72
C ALA A 496 -15.24 21.16 -17.12
N THR A 497 -16.43 20.93 -17.68
CA THR A 497 -17.69 21.54 -17.26
C THR A 497 -18.75 20.47 -17.01
N PRO A 498 -18.68 19.74 -15.88
CA PRO A 498 -19.71 18.78 -15.53
C PRO A 498 -21.04 19.49 -15.24
N SER A 499 -22.13 18.73 -15.26
CA SER A 499 -23.46 19.18 -14.84
C SER A 499 -23.40 19.76 -13.43
N LYS A 500 -24.30 20.71 -13.12
CA LYS A 500 -24.35 21.34 -11.79
C LYS A 500 -24.45 20.31 -10.65
N ARG A 501 -25.16 19.21 -10.88
CA ARG A 501 -25.33 18.12 -9.90
C ARG A 501 -24.01 17.39 -9.66
N CYS A 502 -23.29 17.03 -10.72
CA CYS A 502 -22.00 16.38 -10.58
C CYS A 502 -20.95 17.34 -10.00
N ALA A 503 -20.90 18.59 -10.46
CA ALA A 503 -20.01 19.61 -9.91
C ALA A 503 -20.18 19.79 -8.38
N HIS A 504 -21.43 19.84 -7.90
CA HIS A 504 -21.71 19.91 -6.46
C HIS A 504 -21.23 18.65 -5.72
N PHE A 505 -21.41 17.47 -6.30
CA PHE A 505 -20.91 16.23 -5.73
C PHE A 505 -19.37 16.21 -5.64
N LEU A 506 -18.67 16.56 -6.72
CA LEU A 506 -17.21 16.63 -6.76
C LEU A 506 -16.67 17.61 -5.71
N ALA A 507 -17.28 18.80 -5.57
CA ALA A 507 -16.88 19.79 -4.56
C ALA A 507 -17.01 19.28 -3.11
N SER A 508 -17.86 18.27 -2.86
CA SER A 508 -18.04 17.66 -1.54
C SER A 508 -17.12 16.47 -1.24
N SER A 509 -16.34 16.00 -2.22
CA SER A 509 -15.52 14.79 -2.10
C SER A 509 -14.15 14.96 -2.75
N ALA A 510 -13.10 14.96 -1.93
CA ALA A 510 -11.73 14.97 -2.42
C ALA A 510 -11.43 13.70 -3.25
N LYS A 511 -11.92 12.54 -2.79
CA LYS A 511 -11.83 11.27 -3.54
C LYS A 511 -12.47 11.35 -4.92
N ALA A 512 -13.72 11.78 -5.01
CA ALA A 512 -14.39 11.86 -6.31
C ALA A 512 -13.73 12.89 -7.24
N THR A 513 -13.20 13.98 -6.69
CA THR A 513 -12.47 15.00 -7.46
C THR A 513 -11.20 14.45 -8.09
N VAL A 514 -10.38 13.69 -7.37
CA VAL A 514 -9.16 13.10 -7.95
C VAL A 514 -9.50 12.00 -8.97
N GLN A 515 -10.54 11.21 -8.72
CA GLN A 515 -11.05 10.22 -9.67
C GLN A 515 -11.55 10.89 -10.96
N TRP A 516 -12.25 12.03 -10.86
CA TRP A 516 -12.67 12.80 -12.03
C TRP A 516 -11.49 13.33 -12.86
N LYS A 517 -10.47 13.88 -12.18
CA LYS A 517 -9.23 14.35 -12.84
C LYS A 517 -8.49 13.23 -13.56
N GLN A 518 -8.44 12.03 -12.98
CA GLN A 518 -7.86 10.85 -13.60
C GLN A 518 -8.57 10.48 -14.92
N GLU A 519 -9.90 10.57 -14.97
CA GLU A 519 -10.67 10.28 -16.19
C GLU A 519 -10.40 11.30 -17.31
N ASP A 520 -10.22 12.59 -16.98
CA ASP A 520 -9.79 13.60 -17.96
C ASP A 520 -8.41 13.25 -18.54
N ALA A 521 -7.47 12.90 -17.65
CA ALA A 521 -6.12 12.52 -18.04
C ALA A 521 -6.13 11.26 -18.93
N PHE A 522 -6.99 10.28 -18.66
CA PHE A 522 -7.17 9.13 -19.55
C PHE A 522 -7.68 9.55 -20.92
N HIS A 523 -8.66 10.44 -21.01
CA HIS A 523 -9.13 10.94 -22.29
C HIS A 523 -8.02 11.66 -23.08
N ALA A 524 -7.17 12.46 -22.42
CA ALA A 524 -6.03 13.09 -23.06
C ALA A 524 -4.97 12.07 -23.55
N PHE A 525 -4.68 11.07 -22.73
CA PHE A 525 -3.77 9.97 -23.06
C PHE A 525 -4.28 9.16 -24.25
N GLU A 526 -5.55 8.76 -24.22
CA GLU A 526 -6.21 7.98 -25.27
C GLU A 526 -6.22 8.73 -26.60
N ARG A 527 -6.55 10.03 -26.62
CA ARG A 527 -6.46 10.85 -27.84
C ARG A 527 -5.05 10.84 -28.44
N THR A 528 -4.03 10.94 -27.59
CA THR A 528 -2.62 10.99 -28.02
C THR A 528 -2.14 9.67 -28.61
N PHE A 529 -2.44 8.55 -27.94
CA PHE A 529 -1.90 7.23 -28.32
C PHE A 529 -2.80 6.45 -29.28
N ALA A 530 -4.12 6.65 -29.28
CA ALA A 530 -5.00 6.07 -30.29
C ALA A 530 -4.68 6.62 -31.69
N ALA A 531 -4.38 7.92 -31.80
CA ALA A 531 -3.98 8.54 -33.08
C ALA A 531 -2.65 8.01 -33.63
N ARG A 532 -1.81 7.42 -32.77
CA ARG A 532 -0.50 6.83 -33.11
C ARG A 532 -0.58 5.32 -33.33
N ALA A 533 -1.74 4.71 -33.10
CA ALA A 533 -1.92 3.28 -33.27
C ALA A 533 -1.71 2.89 -34.74
N PRO A 534 -1.15 1.70 -35.04
CA PRO A 534 -1.08 1.21 -36.41
C PRO A 534 -2.47 1.18 -37.01
N GLN A 535 -2.69 1.85 -38.14
CA GLN A 535 -3.95 1.69 -38.87
C GLN A 535 -4.06 0.24 -39.31
N ALA A 536 -5.21 -0.40 -39.05
CA ALA A 536 -5.48 -1.71 -39.60
C ALA A 536 -5.37 -1.60 -41.12
N ALA A 537 -4.40 -2.31 -41.72
CA ALA A 537 -4.29 -2.37 -43.17
C ALA A 537 -5.64 -2.87 -43.70
N SER A 538 -6.35 -2.00 -44.42
CA SER A 538 -7.56 -2.38 -45.14
C SER A 538 -7.15 -3.51 -46.08
N ARG A 539 -7.50 -4.75 -45.74
CA ARG A 539 -7.46 -5.87 -46.67
C ARG A 539 -8.60 -5.62 -47.66
N THR A 540 -8.35 -4.76 -48.65
CA THR A 540 -9.08 -4.82 -49.91
C THR A 540 -8.71 -6.14 -50.58
N THR A 541 -9.46 -7.19 -50.25
CA THR A 541 -9.51 -8.41 -51.06
C THR A 541 -10.07 -8.00 -52.42
N ASN A 542 -9.17 -7.70 -53.34
CA ASN A 542 -9.47 -7.50 -54.74
C ASN A 542 -9.71 -8.89 -55.35
N THR A 543 -10.90 -9.46 -55.14
CA THR A 543 -11.36 -10.62 -55.91
C THR A 543 -11.64 -10.15 -57.32
N ARG A 544 -10.62 -10.13 -58.17
CA ARG A 544 -10.82 -10.19 -59.62
C ARG A 544 -11.37 -11.57 -59.94
N ALA A 545 -12.64 -11.59 -60.35
CA ALA A 545 -13.20 -12.69 -61.09
C ALA A 545 -12.49 -12.75 -62.46
N ASP A 546 -11.65 -13.76 -62.66
CA ASP A 546 -11.32 -14.21 -64.00
C ASP A 546 -12.41 -15.20 -64.43
N ALA A 547 -13.28 -14.70 -65.31
CA ALA A 547 -14.15 -15.51 -66.16
C ALA A 547 -13.51 -15.60 -67.55
N THR A 548 -13.62 -16.77 -68.19
CA THR A 548 -13.16 -17.19 -69.54
C THR A 548 -11.69 -17.65 -69.59
N ARG A 549 -11.34 -18.84 -70.10
CA ARG A 549 -11.97 -19.77 -71.05
C ARG A 549 -11.82 -21.23 -70.61
#